data_AF-A0A060CQZ4-F1
#
_entry.id   AF-A0A060CQZ4-F1
#
_cell.length_a   1.000
_cell.length_b   1.000
_cell.length_c   1.000
_cell.angle_alpha   90.00
_cell.angle_beta   90.00
_cell.angle_gamma   90.00
#
_symmetry.space_group_name_H-M   'P 1'
#
loop_
_entity.id
_entity.type
_entity.pdbx_description
1 polymer ?
#
loop_
_entity_poly.entity_id
_entity_poly.type
_entity_poly.pdbx_seq_one_letter_code
_entity_poly.pdbx_strand_id
1 'polypeptide(L)'
;MVNGQRHFSDKLQDKVAAERRLNFQLGWFLDPIFFGDYPAVMHERLGDKLPKFSDAHKELLRNSLDFVGLNHYTTRFIAHATKYRRNPLLSSTRDGEDC
;
A
#
# COMPACT_ATOMS: atom_id res chain seq x y z
N MET A 1 -6.81 -16.64 11.64
CA MET A 1 -7.17 -15.80 10.47
C MET A 1 -7.00 -14.34 10.85
N VAL A 2 -5.98 -13.66 10.35
CA VAL A 2 -5.73 -12.23 10.65
C VAL A 2 -6.32 -11.41 9.51
N ASN A 3 -7.60 -11.06 9.61
CA ASN A 3 -8.34 -10.38 8.53
C ASN A 3 -8.10 -8.86 8.60
N GLY A 4 -6.95 -8.37 8.12
CA GLY A 4 -6.59 -6.94 8.22
C GLY A 4 -7.44 -5.99 7.36
N GLN A 5 -7.97 -6.47 6.23
CA GLN A 5 -8.76 -5.67 5.27
C GLN A 5 -9.81 -6.57 4.61
N ARG A 6 -11.10 -6.24 4.72
CA ARG A 6 -12.21 -7.00 4.11
C ARG A 6 -12.79 -6.24 2.93
N HIS A 7 -13.19 -6.93 1.87
CA HIS A 7 -13.91 -6.30 0.76
C HIS A 7 -15.29 -5.81 1.21
N PHE A 8 -15.71 -4.63 0.74
CA PHE A 8 -16.99 -4.02 1.11
C PHE A 8 -18.18 -4.80 0.53
N SER A 9 -18.07 -5.27 -0.72
CA SER A 9 -19.05 -6.15 -1.37
C SER A 9 -18.37 -7.32 -2.08
N ASP A 10 -19.14 -8.28 -2.58
CA ASP A 10 -18.61 -9.42 -3.34
C ASP A 10 -18.16 -9.09 -4.76
N LYS A 11 -18.29 -7.83 -5.18
CA LYS A 11 -17.80 -7.34 -6.47
C LYS A 11 -16.29 -7.55 -6.56
N LEU A 12 -15.84 -8.02 -7.72
CA LEU A 12 -14.41 -8.24 -7.98
C LEU A 12 -13.56 -7.00 -7.70
N GLN A 13 -14.08 -5.81 -8.03
CA GLN A 13 -13.39 -4.55 -7.80
C GLN A 13 -13.09 -4.28 -6.31
N ASP A 14 -14.01 -4.61 -5.41
CA ASP A 14 -13.82 -4.42 -3.97
C ASP A 14 -12.86 -5.45 -3.39
N LYS A 15 -12.86 -6.69 -3.92
CA LYS A 15 -11.89 -7.73 -3.58
C LYS A 15 -10.47 -7.30 -3.93
N VAL A 16 -10.27 -6.85 -5.18
CA VAL A 16 -8.98 -6.32 -5.65
C VAL A 16 -8.58 -5.07 -4.86
N ALA A 17 -9.53 -4.21 -4.50
CA ALA A 17 -9.25 -3.03 -3.69
C ALA A 17 -8.79 -3.39 -2.26
N ALA A 18 -9.39 -4.41 -1.64
CA ALA A 18 -9.01 -4.89 -0.32
C ALA A 18 -7.60 -5.52 -0.33
N GLU A 19 -7.30 -6.34 -1.34
CA GLU A 19 -5.96 -6.91 -1.54
C GLU A 19 -4.91 -5.82 -1.76
N ARG A 20 -5.20 -4.86 -2.64
CA ARG A 20 -4.32 -3.70 -2.83
C ARG A 20 -4.10 -2.96 -1.52
N ARG A 21 -5.14 -2.74 -0.72
CA ARG A 21 -5.01 -2.04 0.57
C ARG A 21 -4.06 -2.79 1.51
N LEU A 22 -4.09 -4.12 1.50
CA LEU A 22 -3.19 -4.97 2.26
C LEU A 22 -1.74 -4.84 1.78
N ASN A 23 -1.51 -4.86 0.46
CA ASN A 23 -0.18 -4.65 -0.11
C ASN A 23 0.38 -3.27 0.26
N PHE A 24 -0.43 -2.22 0.22
CA PHE A 24 -0.04 -0.88 0.67
C PHE A 24 0.06 -0.71 2.20
N GLN A 25 -0.31 -1.71 3.01
CA GLN A 25 -0.19 -1.66 4.46
C GLN A 25 0.96 -2.53 4.98
N LEU A 26 1.02 -3.78 4.54
CA LEU A 26 1.99 -4.77 4.99
C LEU A 26 3.02 -5.07 3.91
N GLY A 27 2.57 -5.35 2.69
CA GLY A 27 3.44 -5.71 1.57
C GLY A 27 4.50 -4.64 1.27
N TRP A 28 4.20 -3.37 1.48
CA TRP A 28 5.16 -2.26 1.35
C TRP A 28 6.47 -2.57 2.10
N PHE A 29 6.38 -3.08 3.33
CA PHE A 29 7.55 -3.33 4.16
C PHE A 29 8.02 -4.78 4.12
N LEU A 30 7.07 -5.73 4.10
CA LEU A 30 7.40 -7.14 4.17
C LEU A 30 7.95 -7.68 2.86
N ASP A 31 7.41 -7.28 1.70
CA ASP A 31 7.87 -7.82 0.42
C ASP A 31 9.33 -7.46 0.14
N PRO A 32 9.82 -6.22 0.40
CA PRO A 32 11.25 -5.94 0.28
C PRO A 32 12.15 -6.79 1.18
N ILE A 33 11.68 -7.14 2.38
CA ILE A 33 12.45 -7.96 3.33
C ILE A 33 12.52 -9.42 2.87
N PHE A 34 11.41 -9.98 2.39
CA PHE A 34 11.35 -11.40 2.00
C PHE A 34 11.78 -11.66 0.55
N PHE A 35 11.48 -10.74 -0.37
CA PHE A 35 11.64 -10.92 -1.81
C PHE A 35 12.61 -9.91 -2.45
N GLY A 36 13.03 -8.87 -1.72
CA GLY A 36 13.99 -7.88 -2.22
C GLY A 36 13.39 -6.82 -3.15
N ASP A 37 12.07 -6.74 -3.27
CA ASP A 37 11.38 -5.71 -4.05
C ASP A 37 9.99 -5.40 -3.49
N TYR A 38 9.40 -4.28 -3.89
CA TYR A 38 8.05 -3.89 -3.54
C TYR A 38 6.99 -4.74 -4.26
N PRO A 39 5.75 -4.83 -3.72
CA PRO A 39 4.65 -5.52 -4.39
C PRO A 39 4.37 -4.95 -5.79
N ALA A 40 4.05 -5.81 -6.76
CA ALA A 40 3.78 -5.41 -8.16
C ALA A 40 2.70 -4.31 -8.29
N VAL A 41 1.67 -4.35 -7.45
CA VAL A 41 0.59 -3.34 -7.44
C VAL A 41 1.08 -1.94 -7.05
N MET A 42 2.18 -1.85 -6.29
CA MET A 42 2.79 -0.57 -5.94
C MET A 42 3.59 -0.02 -7.10
N HIS A 43 4.35 -0.86 -7.80
CA HIS A 43 5.03 -0.50 -9.05
C HIS A 43 4.05 0.05 -10.09
N GLU A 44 2.94 -0.66 -10.33
CA GLU A 44 1.89 -0.25 -11.28
C GLU A 44 1.30 1.14 -10.95
N ARG A 45 1.12 1.46 -9.67
CA ARG A 45 0.39 2.66 -9.23
C ARG A 45 1.25 3.87 -8.94
N LEU A 46 2.48 3.65 -8.48
CA LEU A 46 3.40 4.71 -8.11
C LEU A 46 4.40 5.02 -9.22
N GLY A 47 4.70 4.04 -10.09
CA GLY A 47 5.66 4.19 -11.17
C GLY A 47 6.98 4.75 -10.67
N ASP A 48 7.46 5.81 -11.31
CA ASP A 48 8.75 6.44 -11.00
C ASP A 48 8.84 7.10 -9.62
N LYS A 49 7.70 7.28 -8.92
CA LYS A 49 7.70 7.78 -7.54
C LYS A 49 8.11 6.72 -6.52
N LEU A 50 8.12 5.44 -6.92
CA LEU A 50 8.56 4.35 -6.06
C LEU A 50 10.09 4.19 -6.20
N PRO A 51 10.86 4.37 -5.11
CA PRO A 51 12.29 4.14 -5.15
C PRO A 51 12.62 2.71 -5.57
N LYS A 52 13.78 2.52 -6.22
CA LYS A 52 14.28 1.21 -6.61
C LYS A 52 15.35 0.77 -5.63
N PHE A 53 15.32 -0.50 -5.22
CA PHE A 53 16.40 -1.07 -4.43
C PHE A 53 17.61 -1.36 -5.32
N SER A 54 18.79 -0.90 -4.90
CA SER A 54 20.06 -1.35 -5.45
C SER A 54 20.35 -2.77 -4.99
N ASP A 55 21.24 -3.48 -5.69
CA ASP A 55 21.59 -4.86 -5.32
C ASP A 55 22.20 -4.93 -3.91
N ALA A 56 22.97 -3.91 -3.50
CA ALA A 56 23.50 -3.79 -2.15
C ALA A 56 22.39 -3.66 -1.09
N HIS A 57 21.32 -2.91 -1.36
CA HIS A 57 20.19 -2.82 -0.44
C HIS A 57 19.41 -4.15 -0.35
N LYS A 58 19.24 -4.84 -1.48
CA LYS A 58 18.57 -6.15 -1.49
C LYS A 58 19.33 -7.18 -0.68
N GLU A 59 20.66 -7.18 -0.80
CA GLU A 59 21.51 -8.07 -0.02
C GLU A 59 21.46 -7.76 1.48
N LEU A 60 21.41 -6.48 1.86
CA LEU A 60 21.26 -6.07 3.26
C LEU A 60 19.93 -6.55 3.87
N LEU A 61 18.85 -6.55 3.09
CA LEU A 61 17.53 -6.98 3.54
C LEU A 61 17.39 -8.51 3.58
N ARG A 62 18.13 -9.22 2.73
CA ARG A 62 18.10 -10.69 2.68
C ARG A 62 18.63 -11.27 3.98
N ASN A 63 17.78 -12.01 4.69
CA ASN A 63 18.05 -12.60 6.02
C ASN A 63 18.20 -11.59 7.17
N SER A 64 17.68 -10.37 7.04
CA SER A 64 17.79 -9.35 8.09
C SER A 64 16.74 -9.50 9.21
N LEU A 65 15.96 -10.59 9.23
CA LEU A 65 14.77 -10.70 10.08
C LEU A 65 14.67 -12.06 10.76
N ASP A 66 14.72 -12.04 12.10
CA ASP A 66 14.56 -13.23 12.94
C ASP A 66 13.08 -13.50 13.32
N PHE A 67 12.27 -12.44 13.45
CA PHE A 67 10.85 -12.54 13.79
C PHE A 67 10.03 -11.37 13.21
N VAL A 68 8.74 -11.61 12.95
CA VAL A 68 7.79 -10.56 12.53
C VAL A 68 6.81 -10.28 13.67
N GLY A 69 6.83 -9.05 14.19
CA GLY A 69 5.80 -8.54 15.09
C GLY A 69 4.68 -7.85 14.32
N LEU A 70 3.42 -8.21 14.58
CA LEU A 70 2.25 -7.57 13.96
C LEU A 70 1.40 -6.83 15.00
N ASN A 71 1.35 -5.51 14.87
CA ASN A 71 0.47 -4.66 15.66
C ASN A 71 -0.92 -4.59 14.99
N HIS A 72 -1.90 -5.30 15.53
CA HIS A 72 -3.26 -5.34 15.00
C HIS A 72 -4.27 -4.78 16.01
N TYR A 73 -5.04 -3.78 15.58
CA TYR A 73 -6.04 -3.12 16.43
C TYR A 73 -7.45 -3.14 15.85
N THR A 74 -7.58 -3.16 14.51
CA THR A 74 -8.88 -3.02 13.86
C THR A 74 -8.85 -3.61 12.45
N THR A 75 -10.04 -3.85 11.93
CA THR A 75 -10.30 -4.31 10.56
C THR A 75 -11.17 -3.28 9.85
N ARG A 76 -10.92 -3.05 8.55
CA ARG A 76 -11.72 -2.12 7.74
C ARG A 76 -12.38 -2.84 6.56
N PHE A 77 -13.57 -2.37 6.20
CA PHE A 77 -14.20 -2.70 4.92
C PHE A 77 -13.68 -1.75 3.84
N ILE A 78 -13.24 -2.31 2.72
CA ILE A 78 -12.59 -1.60 1.62
C ILE A 78 -13.47 -1.70 0.38
N ALA A 79 -13.88 -0.54 -0.10
CA ALA A 79 -14.57 -0.39 -1.37
C ALA A 79 -13.60 0.11 -2.44
N HIS A 80 -13.84 -0.29 -3.69
CA HIS A 80 -13.15 0.26 -4.83
C HIS A 80 -13.53 1.73 -5.02
N ALA A 81 -12.53 2.60 -5.05
CA ALA A 81 -12.73 4.01 -5.36
C ALA A 81 -13.08 4.17 -6.85
N THR A 82 -14.36 4.43 -7.15
CA THR A 82 -14.76 5.05 -8.41
C THR A 82 -14.42 6.54 -8.33
N LYS A 83 -14.01 7.18 -9.44
CA LYS A 83 -13.43 8.54 -9.47
C LYS A 83 -14.10 9.50 -8.45
N TYR A 84 -13.26 10.10 -7.60
CA TYR A 84 -13.51 11.16 -6.62
C TYR A 84 -14.99 11.51 -6.37
N ARG A 85 -15.53 11.10 -5.21
CA ARG A 85 -16.30 12.09 -4.45
C ARG A 85 -15.30 13.20 -4.09
N ARG A 86 -15.24 14.25 -4.91
CA ARG A 86 -14.62 15.51 -4.50
C ARG A 86 -15.30 15.87 -3.19
N ASN A 87 -14.53 15.92 -2.10
CA ASN A 87 -15.00 16.58 -0.90
C ASN A 87 -14.74 18.07 -1.15
N PRO A 88 -15.77 18.92 -1.36
CA PRO A 88 -15.57 20.34 -1.65
C PRO A 88 -14.92 21.12 -0.49
N LEU A 89 -14.74 20.49 0.66
CA LEU A 89 -14.13 21.10 1.85
C LEU A 89 -12.61 20.88 1.97
N LEU A 90 -11.97 20.22 0.99
CA LEU A 90 -10.52 20.01 0.97
C LEU A 90 -9.92 20.48 -0.36
N SER A 91 -10.31 21.67 -0.83
CA SER A 91 -9.69 22.32 -1.99
C SER A 91 -9.07 23.68 -1.69
N SER A 92 -9.10 24.15 -0.43
CA SER A 92 -8.73 25.54 -0.08
C SER A 92 -7.42 25.66 0.71
N THR A 93 -6.37 24.91 0.38
CA THR A 93 -5.05 25.16 1.02
C THR A 93 -3.86 24.92 0.10
N ARG A 94 -4.02 25.18 -1.20
CA ARG A 94 -2.88 25.34 -2.10
C ARG A 94 -3.01 26.64 -2.89
N ASP A 95 -3.07 27.74 -2.15
CA ASP A 95 -2.61 29.03 -2.64
C ASP A 95 -1.34 29.33 -1.85
N GLY A 96 -0.21 29.14 -2.53
CA GLY A 96 1.13 29.18 -1.97
C GLY A 96 2.14 29.18 -3.10
N GLU A 97 2.06 30.26 -3.87
CA GLU A 97 3.12 30.96 -4.61
C GLU A 97 3.87 30.28 -5.77
N ASP A 98 3.79 31.02 -6.89
CA ASP A 98 4.84 31.39 -7.83
C ASP A 98 5.38 30.43 -8.90
N CYS A 99 5.08 30.88 -10.13
CA CYS A 99 5.66 30.66 -11.47
C CYS A 99 5.10 29.49 -12.30
#